data_AF-A0A4S0UN22-F1
#
_entry.id   AF-A0A4S0UN22-F1
#
_cell.length_a   1.000
_cell.length_b   1.000
_cell.length_c   1.000
_cell.angle_alpha   90.00
_cell.angle_beta   90.00
_cell.angle_gamma   90.00
#
_symmetry.space_group_name_H-M   'P 1'
#
loop_
_entity.id
_entity.type
_entity.pdbx_description
1 polymer ?
#
loop_
_entity_poly.entity_id
_entity_poly.type
_entity_poly.pdbx_seq_one_letter_code
_entity_poly.pdbx_strand_id
1 'polypeptide(L)'
;SGKTLGIVGMGRIGKATARRAHFGFGMKIVFFNRSPVDDEETRAMGAVQMPNLDDVLAVSDFVSLHCPGGAENRHLIDARRLRLMKAGAFLINSARGDVVDQ
;
A
#
# COMPACT_ATOMS: atom_id res chain seq x y z
N SER A 1 -16.40 5.12 8.94
CA SER A 1 -15.08 4.45 9.03
C SER A 1 -15.22 3.01 8.54
N GLY A 2 -14.13 2.33 8.17
CA GLY A 2 -14.16 1.05 7.43
C GLY A 2 -13.56 1.10 6.00
N LYS A 3 -12.89 2.21 5.66
CA LYS A 3 -12.16 2.38 4.40
C LYS A 3 -10.95 1.45 4.33
N THR A 4 -10.49 1.18 3.11
CA THR A 4 -9.34 0.31 2.85
C THR A 4 -8.08 1.13 2.63
N LEU A 5 -7.04 0.83 3.40
CA LEU A 5 -5.67 1.30 3.17
C LEU A 5 -4.88 0.20 2.44
N GLY A 6 -4.40 0.53 1.24
CA GLY A 6 -3.43 -0.24 0.48
C GLY A 6 -2.01 0.18 0.82
N ILE A 7 -1.14 -0.79 1.12
CA ILE A 7 0.27 -0.54 1.41
C ILE A 7 1.15 -1.22 0.37
N VAL A 8 2.08 -0.46 -0.22
CA VAL A 8 3.10 -1.00 -1.13
C VAL A 8 4.42 -1.04 -0.38
N GLY A 9 4.85 -2.24 0.01
CA GLY A 9 6.02 -2.45 0.86
C GLY A 9 5.69 -2.51 2.36
N MET A 10 5.28 -3.68 2.83
CA MET A 10 5.02 -4.02 4.23
C MET A 10 6.33 -4.31 5.02
N GLY A 11 7.26 -3.36 4.99
CA GLY A 11 8.45 -3.35 5.85
C GLY A 11 8.17 -2.71 7.21
N ARG A 12 9.22 -2.29 7.93
CA ARG A 12 9.10 -1.62 9.24
C ARG A 12 8.15 -0.42 9.21
N ILE A 13 8.29 0.46 8.20
CA ILE A 13 7.45 1.66 8.06
C ILE A 13 6.03 1.30 7.63
N GLY A 14 5.88 0.38 6.68
CA GLY A 14 4.58 -0.12 6.23
C GLY A 14 3.76 -0.68 7.38
N LYS A 15 4.34 -1.55 8.21
CA LYS A 15 3.67 -2.12 9.39
C LYS A 15 3.27 -1.08 10.42
N ALA A 16 4.17 -0.14 10.72
CA ALA A 16 3.87 0.93 11.66
C ALA A 16 2.70 1.80 11.15
N THR A 17 2.62 2.04 9.85
CA THR A 17 1.50 2.78 9.22
C THR A 17 0.21 1.96 9.27
N ALA A 18 0.26 0.68 8.90
CA ALA A 18 -0.86 -0.25 8.98
C ALA A 18 -1.44 -0.30 10.40
N ARG A 19 -0.58 -0.37 11.42
CA ARG A 19 -0.98 -0.45 12.83
C ARG A 19 -1.79 0.76 13.26
N ARG A 20 -1.34 1.97 12.89
CA ARG A 20 -2.05 3.22 13.20
C ARG A 20 -3.37 3.30 12.44
N ALA A 21 -3.38 2.92 11.16
CA ALA A 21 -4.58 2.89 10.33
C ALA A 21 -5.64 1.91 10.86
N HIS A 22 -5.21 0.70 11.20
CA HIS A 22 -6.10 -0.36 11.67
C HIS A 22 -6.65 -0.05 13.06
N PHE A 23 -5.79 0.09 14.07
CA PHE A 23 -6.22 0.24 15.46
C PHE A 23 -6.69 1.67 15.79
N GLY A 24 -6.20 2.69 15.08
CA GLY A 24 -6.56 4.09 15.32
C GLY A 24 -7.80 4.55 14.55
N PHE A 25 -7.96 4.10 13.30
CA PHE A 25 -9.03 4.58 12.42
C PHE A 25 -10.03 3.48 11.99
N GLY A 26 -9.83 2.23 12.41
CA GLY A 26 -10.69 1.10 12.05
C GLY A 26 -10.63 0.78 10.55
N MET A 27 -9.48 0.99 9.90
CA MET A 27 -9.32 0.72 8.47
C MET A 27 -9.02 -0.76 8.19
N LYS A 28 -9.45 -1.23 7.02
CA LYS A 28 -9.04 -2.53 6.47
C LYS A 28 -7.68 -2.37 5.82
N ILE A 29 -6.79 -3.35 6.03
CA ILE A 29 -5.44 -3.30 5.50
C ILE A 29 -5.27 -4.34 4.40
N VAL A 30 -4.90 -3.89 3.21
CA VAL A 30 -4.39 -4.75 2.13
C VAL A 30 -3.00 -4.30 1.74
N PHE A 31 -2.17 -5.20 1.25
CA PHE A 31 -0.79 -4.82 0.90
C PHE A 31 -0.17 -5.68 -0.18
N PHE A 32 0.91 -5.17 -0.76
CA PHE A 32 1.72 -5.88 -1.73
C PHE A 32 3.21 -5.82 -1.37
N ASN A 33 3.83 -7.01 -1.36
CA ASN A 33 5.27 -7.25 -1.31
C ASN A 33 5.62 -8.31 -2.35
N ARG A 34 6.85 -8.27 -2.88
CA ARG A 34 7.37 -9.32 -3.78
C ARG A 34 7.53 -10.67 -3.07
N SER A 35 7.99 -10.64 -1.83
CA SER A 35 8.09 -11.82 -0.97
C SER A 35 6.84 -11.96 -0.09
N PRO A 36 6.45 -13.18 0.28
CA PRO A 36 5.45 -13.39 1.32
C PRO A 36 5.84 -12.68 2.63
N VAL A 37 4.85 -12.11 3.30
CA VAL A 37 4.97 -11.52 4.63
C VAL A 37 3.88 -12.14 5.49
N ASP A 38 4.29 -12.97 6.43
CA ASP A 38 3.39 -13.58 7.40
C ASP A 38 4.04 -13.54 8.78
N ASP A 39 3.69 -12.53 9.55
CA ASP A 39 4.12 -12.36 10.92
C ASP A 39 2.96 -12.01 11.84
N GLU A 40 3.22 -12.06 13.14
CA GLU A 40 2.20 -11.82 14.17
C GLU A 40 1.56 -10.44 14.03
N GLU A 41 2.33 -9.41 13.65
CA GLU A 41 1.83 -8.05 13.54
C GLU A 41 0.85 -7.93 12.36
N THR A 42 1.17 -8.53 11.20
CA THR A 42 0.26 -8.57 10.05
C THR A 42 -1.03 -9.36 10.37
N ARG A 43 -0.91 -10.49 11.08
CA ARG A 43 -2.06 -11.30 11.49
C ARG A 43 -2.97 -10.57 12.48
N ALA A 44 -2.38 -9.86 13.46
CA ALA A 44 -3.13 -9.11 14.47
C ALA A 44 -3.98 -7.98 13.87
N MET A 45 -3.59 -7.43 12.71
CA MET A 45 -4.34 -6.41 11.98
C MET A 45 -5.33 -6.99 10.96
N GLY A 46 -5.38 -8.32 10.78
CA GLY A 46 -6.09 -8.95 9.67
C GLY A 46 -5.64 -8.43 8.31
N ALA A 47 -4.35 -8.06 8.18
CA ALA A 47 -3.81 -7.49 6.95
C ALA A 47 -3.71 -8.57 5.86
N VAL A 48 -4.22 -8.27 4.67
CA VAL A 48 -4.26 -9.23 3.56
C VAL A 48 -3.20 -8.90 2.52
N GLN A 49 -2.28 -9.84 2.28
CA GLN A 49 -1.34 -9.73 1.16
C GLN A 49 -2.05 -10.07 -0.14
N MET A 50 -2.00 -9.15 -1.11
CA MET A 50 -2.56 -9.35 -2.44
C MET A 50 -1.47 -9.84 -3.41
N PRO A 51 -1.82 -10.62 -4.44
CA PRO A 51 -0.84 -11.27 -5.32
C PRO A 51 -0.13 -10.27 -6.24
N ASN A 52 -0.72 -9.11 -6.52
CA ASN A 52 -0.11 -8.06 -7.32
C ASN A 52 -0.49 -6.65 -6.82
N LEU A 53 0.27 -5.66 -7.27
CA LEU A 53 0.05 -4.25 -6.93
C LEU A 53 -1.28 -3.71 -7.48
N ASP A 54 -1.66 -4.12 -8.69
CA ASP A 54 -2.84 -3.62 -9.38
C ASP A 54 -4.12 -3.95 -8.59
N ASP A 55 -4.17 -5.13 -7.95
CA ASP A 55 -5.27 -5.54 -7.06
C ASP A 55 -5.36 -4.64 -5.82
N VAL A 56 -4.21 -4.27 -5.23
CA VAL A 56 -4.17 -3.33 -4.10
C VAL A 56 -4.75 -1.98 -4.52
N LEU A 57 -4.34 -1.46 -5.68
CA LEU A 57 -4.82 -0.17 -6.18
C LEU A 57 -6.34 -0.16 -6.39
N ALA A 58 -6.88 -1.24 -6.96
CA ALA A 58 -8.30 -1.35 -7.30
C ALA A 58 -9.23 -1.33 -6.07
N VAL A 59 -8.80 -1.92 -4.95
CA VAL A 59 -9.65 -2.07 -3.75
C VAL A 59 -9.43 -0.98 -2.69
N SER A 60 -8.39 -0.16 -2.85
CA SER A 60 -7.97 0.81 -1.84
C SER A 60 -8.66 2.17 -1.99
N ASP A 61 -9.03 2.77 -0.86
CA ASP A 61 -9.48 4.17 -0.82
C ASP A 61 -8.28 5.11 -0.60
N PHE A 62 -7.23 4.59 0.06
CA PHE A 62 -5.95 5.26 0.25
C PHE A 62 -4.85 4.27 -0.10
N VAL A 63 -3.83 4.71 -0.82
CA VAL A 63 -2.64 3.90 -1.14
C VAL A 63 -1.42 4.61 -0.58
N SER A 64 -0.65 3.93 0.28
CA SER A 64 0.59 4.46 0.86
C SER A 64 1.81 3.69 0.35
N LEU A 65 2.77 4.42 -0.22
CA LEU A 65 4.00 3.86 -0.76
C LEU A 65 5.10 3.86 0.29
N HIS A 66 5.61 2.68 0.62
CA HIS A 66 6.69 2.44 1.58
C HIS A 66 7.78 1.50 1.04
N CYS A 67 7.82 1.30 -0.28
CA CYS A 67 8.87 0.55 -0.95
C CYS A 67 10.16 1.37 -1.06
N PRO A 68 11.34 0.74 -1.09
CA PRO A 68 12.59 1.43 -1.41
C PRO A 68 12.51 2.09 -2.80
N GLY A 69 13.11 3.27 -2.97
CA GLY A 69 13.32 3.85 -4.31
C GLY A 69 14.42 3.12 -5.09
N GLY A 70 14.69 3.57 -6.31
CA GLY A 70 15.72 2.99 -7.19
C GLY A 70 15.14 2.26 -8.41
N ALA A 71 16.04 1.75 -9.26
CA ALA A 71 15.70 1.24 -10.59
C ALA A 71 14.56 0.21 -10.61
N GLU A 72 14.49 -0.63 -9.59
CA GLU A 72 13.47 -1.67 -9.49
C GLU A 72 12.04 -1.18 -9.22
N ASN A 73 11.88 0.04 -8.68
CA ASN A 73 10.58 0.64 -8.36
C ASN A 73 10.39 2.00 -9.05
N ARG A 74 11.24 2.32 -10.04
CA ARG A 74 11.11 3.53 -10.86
C ARG A 74 9.81 3.46 -11.65
N HIS A 75 9.01 4.52 -11.59
CA HIS A 75 7.69 4.63 -12.24
C HIS A 75 6.75 3.47 -11.86
N LEU A 76 6.87 2.98 -10.62
CA LEU A 76 5.97 1.96 -10.10
C LEU A 76 4.51 2.41 -10.16
N ILE A 77 4.23 3.70 -9.97
CA ILE A 77 2.92 4.28 -10.21
C ILE A 77 2.97 5.10 -11.50
N ASP A 78 2.39 4.56 -12.56
CA ASP A 78 2.24 5.19 -13.86
C ASP A 78 0.78 5.63 -14.11
N ALA A 79 0.53 6.32 -15.22
CA ALA A 79 -0.83 6.75 -15.59
C ALA A 79 -1.82 5.58 -15.72
N ARG A 80 -1.36 4.38 -16.10
CA ARG A 80 -2.20 3.18 -16.19
C ARG A 80 -2.67 2.74 -14.80
N ARG A 81 -1.76 2.70 -13.82
CA ARG A 81 -2.03 2.31 -12.43
C ARG A 81 -2.83 3.35 -11.68
N LEU A 82 -2.62 4.64 -11.94
CA LEU A 82 -3.48 5.69 -11.40
C LEU A 82 -4.95 5.49 -11.83
N ARG A 83 -5.19 5.05 -13.07
CA ARG A 83 -6.55 4.72 -13.55
C ARG A 83 -7.17 3.49 -12.92
N LEU A 84 -6.38 2.62 -12.28
CA LEU A 84 -6.90 1.46 -11.54
C LEU A 84 -7.43 1.84 -10.16
N MET A 85 -7.01 2.97 -9.62
CA MET A 85 -7.49 3.44 -8.33
C MET A 85 -8.97 3.84 -8.41
N LYS A 86 -9.68 3.71 -7.29
CA LYS A 86 -11.06 4.20 -7.20
C LYS A 86 -11.11 5.70 -7.47
N ALA A 87 -12.21 6.16 -8.05
CA ALA A 87 -12.49 7.59 -8.15
C ALA A 87 -12.48 8.23 -6.75
N GLY A 88 -11.68 9.29 -6.59
CA GLY A 88 -11.49 9.97 -5.30
C GLY A 88 -10.60 9.24 -4.29
N ALA A 89 -9.90 8.18 -4.69
CA ALA A 89 -8.86 7.58 -3.87
C ALA A 89 -7.64 8.51 -3.78
N PHE A 90 -6.91 8.39 -2.68
CA PHE A 90 -5.70 9.18 -2.43
C PHE A 90 -4.45 8.31 -2.55
N LEU A 91 -3.43 8.83 -3.25
CA LEU A 91 -2.09 8.25 -3.27
C LEU A 91 -1.17 9.07 -2.35
N ILE A 92 -0.52 8.41 -1.40
CA ILE A 92 0.44 9.00 -0.48
C ILE A 92 1.82 8.42 -0.80
N ASN A 93 2.71 9.24 -1.35
CA ASN A 93 4.11 8.88 -1.53
C ASN A 93 4.95 9.41 -0.36
N SER A 94 5.42 8.51 0.50
CA SER A 94 6.37 8.82 1.58
C SER A 94 7.71 8.07 1.39
N ALA A 95 7.95 7.56 0.18
CA ALA A 95 9.17 6.85 -0.22
C ALA A 95 10.14 7.81 -0.93
N ARG A 96 10.34 7.63 -2.23
CA ARG A 96 11.17 8.49 -3.10
C ARG A 96 10.35 9.02 -4.26
N GLY A 97 10.73 10.18 -4.79
CA GLY A 97 9.95 10.87 -5.84
C GLY A 97 9.86 10.09 -7.15
N ASP A 98 10.91 9.34 -7.50
CA ASP A 98 11.04 8.54 -8.72
C ASP A 98 10.13 7.31 -8.79
N VAL A 99 9.41 7.00 -7.70
CA VAL A 99 8.44 5.91 -7.63
C VAL A 99 7.14 6.25 -8.39
N VAL A 100 6.84 7.53 -8.57
CA VAL A 100 5.68 8.02 -9.34
C VAL A 100 6.19 8.67 -10.63
N ASP A 101 5.62 8.29 -11.76
CA ASP A 101 5.86 8.99 -13.04
C ASP A 101 5.09 10.33 -12.99
N GLN A 102 5.81 11.46 -13.03
CA GLN A 102 5.26 12.81 -12.86
C GLN A 102 4.94 13.49 -14.18
#